data_AF-A0A940ZUC0-F1
#
_entry.id   AF-A0A940ZUC0-F1
#
_cell.length_a   1.000
_cell.length_b   1.000
_cell.length_c   1.000
_cell.angle_alpha   90.00
_cell.angle_beta   90.00
_cell.angle_gamma   90.00
#
_symmetry.space_group_name_H-M   'P 1'
#
loop_
_entity.id
_entity.type
_entity.pdbx_description
1 polymer ?
#
loop_
_entity_poly.entity_id
_entity_poly.type
_entity_poly.pdbx_seq_one_letter_code
_entity_poly.pdbx_strand_id
1 'polypeptide(L)' 'MYISMNWISEFTDISGINIKELIGRFTLATAEVEGIEEKGKDIRGVVIGKIIEINDHPNSKKLHLVKVD' A
#
# COMPACT_ATOMS: atom_id res chain seq x y z
N MET A 1 13.27 7.02 -5.13
CA MET A 1 13.09 6.31 -3.84
C MET A 1 11.63 6.45 -3.42
N TYR A 2 11.02 5.40 -2.87
CA TYR A 2 9.65 5.49 -2.36
C TYR A 2 9.64 5.52 -0.84
N ILE A 3 8.89 6.45 -0.25
CA ILE A 3 8.69 6.58 1.19
C ILE A 3 7.19 6.67 1.44
N SER A 4 6.70 5.92 2.43
CA SER A 4 5.31 5.96 2.86
C SER A 4 5.03 7.21 3.69
N MET A 5 3.98 7.96 3.35
CA MET A 5 3.51 9.07 4.17
C MET A 5 3.03 8.61 5.56
N ASN A 6 2.51 7.38 5.67
CA ASN A 6 2.16 6.81 6.97
C ASN A 6 3.41 6.63 7.84
N TRP A 7 4.52 6.21 7.23
CA TRP A 7 5.77 6.03 7.96
C TRP A 7 6.34 7.37 8.44
N ILE A 8 6.27 8.43 7.61
CA ILE A 8 6.65 9.79 8.03
C ILE A 8 5.81 10.25 9.23
N SER A 9 4.52 9.94 9.24
CA SER A 9 3.61 10.31 10.35
C SER A 9 3.97 9.67 11.70
N GLU A 10 4.75 8.59 11.71
CA GLU A 10 5.25 7.97 12.94
C GLU A 10 6.36 8.78 13.60
N PHE A 11 7.05 9.66 12.86
CA PHE A 11 8.16 10.48 13.35
C PHE A 11 7.77 11.92 13.65
N THR A 12 6.71 12.44 13.02
CA THR A 12 6.22 13.81 13.23
C THR A 12 4.75 13.93 12.84
N ASP A 13 4.04 14.81 13.54
CA ASP A 13 2.68 15.17 13.15
C ASP A 13 2.67 15.88 11.80
N ILE A 14 1.90 15.34 10.87
CA ILE A 14 1.68 15.87 9.52
C ILE A 14 0.20 16.14 9.25
N SER A 15 -0.65 16.11 10.29
CA SER A 15 -2.07 16.39 10.17
C SER A 15 -2.32 17.81 9.68
N GLY A 16 -3.29 17.98 8.78
CA GLY A 16 -3.64 19.28 8.20
C GLY A 16 -2.64 19.86 7.20
N ILE A 17 -1.51 19.19 6.93
CA ILE A 17 -0.54 19.65 5.93
C ILE A 17 -1.06 19.40 4.52
N ASN A 18 -0.91 20.41 3.65
CA ASN A 18 -1.13 20.25 2.22
C ASN A 18 -0.01 19.41 1.59
N ILE A 19 -0.32 18.20 1.15
CA ILE A 19 0.65 17.26 0.56
C ILE A 19 1.38 17.89 -0.65
N LYS A 20 0.70 18.65 -1.51
CA LYS A 20 1.35 19.27 -2.68
C LYS A 20 2.42 20.28 -2.28
N GLU A 21 2.14 21.06 -1.23
CA GLU A 21 3.10 22.03 -0.71
C GLU A 21 4.29 21.32 -0.03
N LEU A 22 4.01 20.28 0.77
CA LEU A 22 5.03 19.47 1.41
C LEU A 22 6.05 18.94 0.41
N ILE A 23 5.57 18.46 -0.73
CA ILE A 23 6.41 17.92 -1.80
C ILE A 23 7.29 18.99 -2.44
N GLY A 24 6.72 20.16 -2.74
CA GLY A 24 7.51 21.28 -3.23
C GLY A 24 8.63 21.66 -2.26
N ARG A 25 8.33 21.68 -0.95
CA ARG A 25 9.33 21.94 0.09
C ARG A 25 10.41 20.86 0.15
N PHE A 26 10.05 19.58 0.05
CA PHE A 26 10.99 18.47 0.02
C PHE A 26 11.92 18.53 -1.21
N THR A 27 11.36 18.79 -2.39
CA THR A 27 12.12 18.97 -3.64
C THR A 27 13.15 20.08 -3.52
N LEU A 28 12.79 21.20 -2.90
CA LEU A 28 13.69 22.35 -2.73
C LEU A 28 14.74 22.16 -1.62
N ALA A 29 14.40 21.46 -0.54
CA ALA A 29 15.23 21.42 0.66
C ALA A 29 16.10 20.17 0.79
N THR A 30 15.78 19.08 0.11
CA THR A 30 16.42 17.78 0.39
C THR A 30 16.64 16.94 -0.86
N ALA A 31 15.57 16.57 -1.57
CA ALA A 31 15.65 15.67 -2.73
C ALA A 31 14.42 15.85 -3.61
N GLU A 32 14.63 15.81 -4.92
CA GLU A 32 13.55 15.92 -5.91
C GLU A 32 12.52 14.79 -5.76
N VAL A 33 11.25 15.18 -5.73
CA VAL A 33 10.11 14.27 -5.73
C VAL A 33 9.50 14.21 -7.12
N GLU A 34 9.68 13.08 -7.79
CA GLU A 34 9.18 12.84 -9.15
C GLU A 34 7.65 12.65 -9.21
N GLY A 35 7.03 12.22 -8.10
CA GLY A 35 5.59 12.00 -8.06
C GLY A 35 5.07 11.46 -6.73
N ILE A 36 3.73 11.31 -6.67
CA ILE A 36 3.00 10.75 -5.53
C ILE A 36 2.06 9.68 -6.07
N GLU A 37 1.94 8.60 -5.33
CA GLU A 37 0.98 7.54 -5.63
C GLU A 37 0.10 7.27 -4.42
N GLU A 38 -1.22 7.33 -4.64
CA GLU A 38 -2.22 6.93 -3.65
C GLU A 38 -2.49 5.42 -3.81
N LYS A 39 -1.99 4.61 -2.88
CA LYS A 39 -2.15 3.15 -2.96
C LYS A 39 -3.57 2.74 -2.54
N GLY A 40 -4.22 1.92 -3.37
CA GLY A 40 -5.50 1.28 -3.04
C GLY A 40 -6.75 2.13 -3.24
N LYS A 41 -6.64 3.33 -3.83
CA LYS A 41 -7.75 4.28 -4.04
C LYS A 41 -9.02 3.65 -4.64
N ASP A 42 -8.86 2.78 -5.64
CA ASP A 42 -9.97 2.21 -6.40
C ASP A 42 -10.33 0.78 -5.95
N ILE A 43 -9.66 0.25 -4.94
CA ILE A 43 -9.87 -1.11 -4.44
C ILE A 43 -11.00 -1.12 -3.41
N ARG A 44 -11.95 -2.04 -3.58
CA ARG A 44 -13.13 -2.18 -2.70
C ARG A 44 -13.38 -3.65 -2.39
N GLY A 45 -13.99 -3.91 -1.22
CA GLY A 45 -14.39 -5.27 -0.82
C GLY A 45 -13.25 -6.21 -0.46
N VAL A 46 -12.05 -5.69 -0.18
CA VAL A 46 -10.92 -6.50 0.27
C VAL A 46 -10.98 -6.68 1.78
N VAL A 47 -10.92 -7.93 2.21
CA VAL A 47 -10.92 -8.33 3.62
C VAL A 47 -9.72 -9.22 3.89
N ILE A 48 -9.38 -9.36 5.18
CA ILE A 48 -8.41 -10.34 5.64
C ILE A 48 -9.13 -11.68 5.74
N GLY A 49 -8.53 -12.74 5.19
CA GLY A 49 -9.02 -14.10 5.33
C GLY A 49 -7.89 -15.03 5.77
N LYS A 50 -8.24 -16.03 6.58
CA LYS A 50 -7.33 -17.08 7.04
C LYS A 50 -7.57 -18.35 6.23
N ILE A 51 -6.52 -18.91 5.66
CA ILE A 51 -6.61 -20.22 4.99
C ILE A 51 -6.79 -21.31 6.04
N ILE A 52 -7.85 -22.11 5.89
CA ILE A 52 -8.16 -23.24 6.80
C ILE A 52 -7.89 -24.60 6.14
N GLU A 53 -7.86 -24.67 4.81
CA GLU A 53 -7.61 -25.92 4.07
C GLU A 53 -7.04 -25.61 2.68
N ILE A 54 -6.13 -26.47 2.20
CA ILE A 54 -5.51 -26.39 0.87
C ILE A 54 -5.49 -27.79 0.25
N ASN A 55 -6.01 -27.92 -0.97
CA ASN A 55 -5.95 -29.15 -1.77
C ASN A 55 -5.40 -28.86 -3.17
N ASP A 56 -4.82 -29.86 -3.83
CA ASP A 56 -4.39 -29.74 -5.23
C ASP A 56 -5.58 -29.65 -6.18
N HIS A 57 -5.47 -28.78 -7.19
CA HIS A 57 -6.51 -28.68 -8.20
C HIS A 57 -6.51 -29.94 -9.10
N PRO A 58 -7.64 -30.64 -9.25
CA PRO A 58 -7.68 -31.94 -9.92
C PRO A 58 -7.18 -31.91 -11.37
N ASN A 59 -7.36 -30.75 -12.04
CA ASN A 59 -7.02 -30.57 -13.45
C ASN A 59 -5.83 -29.62 -13.71
N SER A 60 -5.10 -29.17 -12.67
CA SER A 60 -3.98 -28.24 -12.87
C SER A 60 -2.90 -28.40 -11.81
N LYS A 61 -1.66 -28.58 -12.26
CA LYS A 61 -0.47 -28.64 -11.39
C LYS A 61 0.02 -27.27 -10.91
N LYS A 62 -0.64 -26.18 -11.31
CA LYS A 62 -0.26 -24.80 -10.96
C LYS A 62 -1.27 -24.10 -10.03
N LEU A 63 -2.36 -24.79 -9.67
CA LEU A 63 -3.45 -24.21 -8.90
C LEU A 63 -3.76 -25.07 -7.67
N HIS A 64 -4.28 -24.42 -6.64
CA HIS A 64 -4.79 -25.07 -5.43
C HIS A 64 -6.22 -24.62 -5.16
N LEU A 65 -7.01 -25.52 -4.59
CA LEU A 65 -8.33 -25.23 -4.04
C LEU A 65 -8.15 -24.87 -2.57
N VAL A 66 -8.49 -23.63 -2.20
CA VAL A 66 -8.33 -23.10 -0.84
C VAL A 66 -9.68 -22.80 -0.21
N LYS A 67 -9.86 -23.19 1.06
CA LYS A 67 -10.97 -22.72 1.90
C LYS A 67 -10.45 -21.64 2.86
N VAL A 68 -11.22 -20.58 3.00
CA VAL A 68 -10.89 -19.41 3.83
C VAL A 68 -12.00 -19.13 4.84
N ASP A 69 -11.61 -18.65 6.01
CA ASP A 69 -12.45 -18.05 7.05
C ASP A 69 -12.16 -16.54 7.12
#